data_AF-A0A7H4PG26-F1
#
_entry.id   AF-A0A7H4PG26-F1
#
_cell.length_a   1.000
_cell.length_b   1.000
_cell.length_c   1.000
_cell.angle_alpha   90.00
_cell.angle_beta   90.00
_cell.angle_gamma   90.00
#
_symmetry.space_group_name_H-M   'P 1'
#
loop_
_entity.id
_entity.type
_entity.pdbx_description
1 polymer ?
#
loop_
_entity_poly.entity_id
_entity_poly.type
_entity_poly.pdbx_seq_one_letter_code
_entity_poly.pdbx_strand_id
1 'polypeptide(L)'
;MKVRAGDNLMLHAALDMAGENDVIVVSNEGDRSRALMGEIMVAYAHCMKKIAGIVLDGPIRDIDALSVLDFPLFATGSNPAGPFKQGPGEVNTPIAVGGVAVCPGDPDRRRCGWRDCYSPRRRRSRTE
;
A
#
# COMPACT_ATOMS: atom_id res chain seq x y z
N MET A 1 7.68 -3.14 2.83
CA MET A 1 8.06 -2.65 4.18
C MET A 1 7.11 -3.22 5.23
N LYS A 2 7.61 -3.43 6.44
CA LYS A 2 6.82 -3.85 7.60
C LYS A 2 6.64 -2.68 8.54
N VAL A 3 5.42 -2.44 9.00
CA VAL A 3 5.12 -1.46 10.05
C VAL A 3 4.54 -2.14 11.26
N ARG A 4 4.75 -1.55 12.45
CA ARG A 4 3.95 -1.90 13.62
C ARG A 4 2.48 -1.57 13.34
N ALA A 5 1.59 -2.40 13.86
CA ALA A 5 0.14 -2.21 13.81
C ALA A 5 -0.29 -0.75 14.09
N GLY A 6 -0.93 -0.15 13.08
CA GLY A 6 -1.52 1.19 13.15
C GLY A 6 -0.50 2.33 13.18
N ASP A 7 0.77 2.08 12.82
CA ASP A 7 1.85 3.07 12.79
C ASP A 7 2.28 3.38 11.35
N ASN A 8 2.51 4.66 11.04
CA ASN A 8 2.90 5.08 9.70
C ASN A 8 4.26 5.79 9.62
N LEU A 9 5.10 5.70 10.66
CA LEU A 9 6.43 6.32 10.67
C LEU A 9 7.30 5.82 9.51
N MET A 10 7.36 4.51 9.30
CA MET A 10 8.17 3.95 8.21
C MET A 10 7.56 4.19 6.83
N LEU A 11 6.26 4.48 6.76
CA LEU A 11 5.60 4.91 5.52
C LEU A 11 6.14 6.26 5.06
N HIS A 12 6.33 7.20 6.00
CA HIS A 12 6.98 8.48 5.69
C HIS A 12 8.43 8.27 5.23
N ALA A 13 9.21 7.47 5.95
CA ALA A 13 10.58 7.15 5.56
C ALA A 13 10.67 6.50 4.18
N ALA A 14 9.77 5.57 3.86
CA ALA A 14 9.74 4.93 2.55
C ALA A 14 9.31 5.88 1.43
N LEU A 15 8.38 6.80 1.68
CA LEU A 15 8.02 7.85 0.72
C LEU A 15 9.20 8.79 0.45
N ASP A 16 10.01 9.08 1.47
CA ASP A 16 11.21 9.89 1.28
C ASP A 16 12.24 9.20 0.39
N MET A 17 12.38 7.87 0.54
CA MET A 17 13.30 7.04 -0.24
C MET A 17 12.79 6.67 -1.65
N ALA A 18 11.47 6.67 -1.86
CA ALA A 18 10.86 6.22 -3.11
C ALA A 18 11.21 7.13 -4.30
N GLY A 19 11.48 6.50 -5.43
CA GLY A 19 11.68 7.14 -6.72
C GLY A 19 10.44 7.11 -7.62
N GLU A 20 10.55 7.77 -8.77
CA GLU A 20 9.52 7.75 -9.80
C GLU A 20 9.28 6.31 -10.31
N ASN A 21 8.02 5.95 -10.48
CA ASN A 21 7.55 4.61 -10.87
C ASN A 21 7.73 3.49 -9.83
N ASP A 22 8.17 3.79 -8.60
CA ASP A 22 8.23 2.76 -7.56
C ASP A 22 6.84 2.32 -7.09
N VAL A 23 6.74 1.10 -6.56
CA VAL A 23 5.51 0.63 -5.89
C VAL A 23 5.80 0.43 -4.41
N ILE A 24 5.01 1.08 -3.58
CA ILE A 24 5.15 0.97 -2.12
C ILE A 24 4.20 -0.12 -1.62
N VAL A 25 4.77 -1.15 -0.98
CA VAL A 25 4.01 -2.26 -0.39
C VAL A 25 4.22 -2.29 1.12
N VAL A 26 3.14 -2.33 1.88
CA VAL A 26 3.13 -2.25 3.35
C VAL A 26 2.39 -3.42 3.96
N SER A 27 3.01 -4.06 4.95
CA SER A 27 2.34 -5.01 5.85
C SER A 27 2.06 -4.34 7.21
N ASN A 28 0.80 -4.32 7.63
CA ASN A 28 0.32 -3.75 8.91
C ASN A 28 0.13 -4.82 10.00
N GLU A 29 0.72 -6.01 9.85
CA GLU A 29 0.50 -7.16 10.73
C GLU A 29 -0.99 -7.53 10.89
N GLY A 30 -1.82 -7.22 9.87
CA GLY A 30 -3.26 -7.50 9.87
C GLY A 30 -4.10 -6.54 10.73
N ASP A 31 -3.52 -5.49 11.32
CA ASP A 31 -4.29 -4.52 12.10
C ASP A 31 -5.25 -3.71 11.22
N ARG A 32 -6.45 -3.48 11.78
CA ARG A 32 -7.51 -2.69 11.15
C ARG A 32 -8.05 -1.61 12.08
N SER A 33 -7.42 -1.40 13.23
CA SER A 33 -7.90 -0.47 14.25
C SER A 33 -7.63 1.00 13.91
N ARG A 34 -6.63 1.28 13.05
CA ARG A 34 -6.25 2.65 12.66
C ARG A 34 -5.82 2.71 11.20
N ALA A 35 -6.17 3.81 10.52
CA ALA A 35 -5.73 4.05 9.15
C ALA A 35 -4.26 4.40 9.07
N LEU A 36 -3.56 3.83 8.09
CA LEU A 36 -2.14 4.10 7.85
C LEU A 36 -1.90 5.34 6.99
N MET A 37 -2.87 5.66 6.14
CA MET A 37 -2.74 6.68 5.11
C MET A 37 -4.08 7.39 4.87
N GLY A 38 -4.01 8.68 4.57
CA GLY A 38 -5.15 9.51 4.15
C GLY A 38 -4.80 10.35 2.92
N GLU A 39 -5.72 11.24 2.53
CA GLU A 39 -5.66 11.97 1.25
C GLU A 39 -4.32 12.68 1.01
N ILE A 40 -3.79 13.38 2.02
CA ILE A 40 -2.60 14.23 1.89
C ILE A 40 -1.36 13.39 1.56
N MET A 41 -1.20 12.24 2.22
CA MET A 41 -0.06 11.37 1.98
C MET A 41 -0.13 10.70 0.61
N VAL A 42 -1.32 10.30 0.16
CA VAL A 42 -1.50 9.74 -1.19
C VAL A 42 -1.24 10.80 -2.24
N ALA A 43 -1.78 12.01 -2.07
CA ALA A 43 -1.56 13.12 -2.98
C ALA A 43 -0.07 13.48 -3.08
N TYR A 44 0.65 13.51 -1.95
CA TYR A 44 2.10 13.72 -1.95
C TYR A 44 2.85 12.61 -2.71
N ALA A 45 2.50 11.34 -2.45
CA ALA A 45 3.10 10.20 -3.11
C ALA A 45 2.87 10.23 -4.64
N HIS A 46 1.66 10.58 -5.07
CA HIS A 46 1.30 10.67 -6.48
C HIS A 46 1.91 11.90 -7.17
N CYS A 47 1.67 13.10 -6.65
CA CYS A 47 2.03 14.34 -7.33
C CYS A 47 3.51 14.70 -7.21
N MET A 48 4.13 14.46 -6.03
CA MET A 48 5.50 14.88 -5.76
C MET A 48 6.50 13.76 -6.05
N LYS A 49 6.19 12.54 -5.59
CA LYS A 49 7.09 11.39 -5.75
C LYS A 49 6.87 10.62 -7.06
N LYS A 50 5.69 10.77 -7.69
CA LYS A 50 5.33 10.09 -8.95
C LYS A 50 5.53 8.57 -8.88
N ILE A 51 5.21 7.98 -7.73
CA ILE A 51 5.27 6.53 -7.58
C ILE A 51 4.17 5.88 -8.45
N ALA A 52 4.38 4.64 -8.87
CA ALA A 52 3.42 3.91 -9.71
C ALA A 52 2.18 3.43 -8.93
N GLY A 53 2.29 3.26 -7.61
CA GLY A 53 1.14 2.83 -6.80
C GLY A 53 1.49 2.46 -5.37
N ILE A 54 0.44 2.19 -4.58
CA ILE A 54 0.53 1.82 -3.17
C ILE A 54 -0.35 0.60 -2.88
N VAL A 55 0.22 -0.36 -2.15
CA VAL A 55 -0.50 -1.53 -1.61
C VAL A 55 -0.35 -1.55 -0.09
N LEU A 56 -1.47 -1.41 0.61
CA LEU A 56 -1.55 -1.38 2.07
C LEU A 56 -2.32 -2.59 2.56
N ASP A 57 -1.68 -3.41 3.38
CA ASP A 57 -2.35 -4.44 4.18
C ASP A 57 -3.02 -3.84 5.43
N GLY A 58 -3.80 -2.78 5.24
CA GLY A 58 -4.38 -2.01 6.35
C GLY A 58 -5.41 -1.00 5.84
N PRO A 59 -6.20 -0.39 6.75
CA PRO A 59 -7.22 0.55 6.35
C PRO A 59 -6.62 1.91 5.98
N ILE A 60 -7.36 2.65 5.17
CA ILE A 60 -7.10 4.06 4.81
C ILE A 60 -8.21 4.96 5.34
N ARG A 61 -8.02 6.27 5.24
CA ARG A 61 -9.08 7.25 5.51
C ARG A 61 -9.27 8.17 4.31
N ASP A 62 -10.31 9.01 4.38
CA ASP A 62 -10.62 10.01 3.35
C ASP A 62 -10.95 9.34 1.99
N ILE A 63 -11.67 8.21 2.00
CA ILE A 63 -11.97 7.41 0.78
C ILE A 63 -12.63 8.26 -0.29
N ASP A 64 -13.53 9.17 0.08
CA ASP A 64 -14.25 9.99 -0.90
C ASP A 64 -13.27 10.83 -1.74
N ALA A 65 -12.31 11.48 -1.09
CA ALA A 65 -11.25 12.24 -1.75
C ALA A 65 -10.27 11.33 -2.52
N LEU A 66 -9.99 10.14 -2.00
CA LEU A 66 -9.11 9.18 -2.68
C LEU A 66 -9.76 8.53 -3.90
N SER A 67 -11.08 8.40 -3.92
CA SER A 67 -11.84 7.74 -5.00
C SER A 67 -11.82 8.51 -6.32
N VAL A 68 -11.55 9.83 -6.25
CA VAL A 68 -11.45 10.70 -7.42
C VAL A 68 -10.03 10.80 -7.98
N LEU A 69 -9.03 10.27 -7.26
CA LEU A 69 -7.65 10.23 -7.73
C LEU A 69 -7.47 9.07 -8.71
N ASP A 70 -6.95 9.36 -9.91
CA ASP A 70 -6.54 8.34 -10.87
C ASP A 70 -5.18 7.75 -10.46
N PHE A 71 -5.15 7.10 -9.29
CA PHE A 71 -3.95 6.59 -8.67
C PHE A 71 -4.17 5.16 -8.14
N PRO A 72 -3.32 4.18 -8.51
CA PRO A 72 -3.43 2.81 -8.00
C PRO A 72 -3.15 2.73 -6.50
N LEU A 73 -4.22 2.67 -5.70
CA LEU A 73 -4.19 2.50 -4.26
C LEU A 73 -5.03 1.31 -3.83
N PHE A 74 -4.40 0.33 -3.19
CA PHE A 74 -5.05 -0.85 -2.65
C PHE A 74 -4.96 -0.86 -1.13
N ALA A 75 -6.09 -1.08 -0.46
CA ALA A 75 -6.20 -1.11 0.99
C ALA A 75 -7.20 -2.19 1.43
N THR A 76 -7.12 -2.65 2.68
CA THR A 76 -8.02 -3.70 3.21
C THR A 76 -9.36 -3.14 3.71
N GLY A 77 -9.54 -1.82 3.70
CA GLY A 77 -10.77 -1.16 4.13
C GLY A 77 -10.53 0.28 4.54
N SER A 78 -11.40 0.81 5.40
CA SER A 78 -11.28 2.18 5.89
C SER A 78 -11.50 2.32 7.38
N ASN A 79 -10.82 3.29 7.98
CA ASN A 79 -10.96 3.61 9.39
C ASN A 79 -10.64 5.09 9.64
N PRO A 80 -11.51 5.87 10.31
CA PRO A 80 -11.23 7.29 10.56
C PRO A 80 -10.12 7.53 11.61
N ALA A 81 -9.79 6.54 12.44
CA ALA A 81 -8.77 6.68 13.48
C ALA A 81 -7.38 6.89 12.86
N GLY A 82 -6.72 8.01 13.17
CA GLY A 82 -5.41 8.34 12.62
C GLY A 82 -4.29 7.46 13.18
N PRO A 83 -3.17 7.27 12.46
CA PRO A 83 -2.10 6.36 12.86
C PRO A 83 -1.23 6.89 14.01
N PHE A 84 -0.45 5.99 14.60
CA PHE A 84 0.70 6.31 15.44
C PHE A 84 1.94 6.65 14.60
N LYS A 85 2.96 7.23 15.24
CA LYS A 85 4.25 7.62 14.64
C LYS A 85 5.44 7.32 15.56
N GLN A 86 5.39 6.18 16.22
CA GLN A 86 6.35 5.77 17.25
C GLN A 86 7.31 4.69 16.71
N GLY A 87 6.92 3.98 15.66
CA GLY A 87 7.61 2.74 15.28
C GLY A 87 7.44 1.63 16.34
N PRO A 88 8.19 0.52 16.23
CA PRO A 88 9.23 0.25 15.24
C PRO A 88 8.66 -0.12 13.85
N GLY A 89 9.56 -0.30 12.87
CA GLY A 89 9.26 -0.91 11.59
C GLY A 89 10.50 -1.02 10.71
N GLU A 90 10.36 -1.68 9.57
CA GLU A 90 11.47 -2.03 8.68
C GLU A 90 11.13 -1.68 7.22
N VAL A 91 11.98 -0.87 6.59
CA VAL A 91 11.91 -0.56 5.16
C VAL A 91 12.87 -1.49 4.41
N ASN A 92 12.50 -1.89 3.19
CA ASN A 92 13.29 -2.81 2.36
C ASN A 92 13.60 -4.16 3.04
N THR A 93 12.65 -4.68 3.83
CA THR A 93 12.65 -6.04 4.34
C THR A 93 11.60 -6.90 3.60
N PRO A 94 11.82 -8.23 3.43
CA PRO A 94 10.78 -9.14 2.96
C PRO A 94 9.57 -9.14 3.88
N ILE A 95 8.36 -9.13 3.30
CA ILE A 95 7.10 -9.10 4.04
C ILE A 95 6.10 -10.09 3.47
N ALA A 96 5.01 -10.33 4.21
CA ALA A 96 3.81 -10.97 3.69
C ALA A 96 2.66 -9.97 3.64
N VAL A 97 1.94 -9.93 2.52
CA VAL A 97 0.73 -9.12 2.33
C VAL A 97 -0.35 -10.02 1.76
N GLY A 98 -1.51 -10.12 2.43
CA GLY A 98 -2.60 -10.99 1.98
C GLY A 98 -2.21 -12.47 1.83
N GLY A 99 -1.24 -12.95 2.63
CA GLY A 99 -0.72 -14.31 2.56
C GLY A 99 0.35 -14.54 1.48
N VAL A 100 0.73 -13.52 0.72
CA VAL A 100 1.75 -13.60 -0.33
C VAL A 100 3.05 -12.94 0.11
N ALA A 101 4.17 -13.64 -0.04
CA ALA A 101 5.49 -13.09 0.21
C ALA A 101 5.84 -12.02 -0.84
N VAL A 102 6.41 -10.89 -0.40
CA VAL A 102 6.85 -9.76 -1.23
C VAL A 102 8.27 -9.39 -0.82
N CYS A 103 9.19 -9.46 -1.79
CA CYS A 103 10.59 -9.07 -1.60
C CYS A 103 10.84 -7.67 -2.20
N PRO A 104 11.53 -6.77 -1.47
CA PRO A 104 11.95 -5.48 -2.00
C PRO A 104 12.86 -5.64 -3.22
N GLY A 105 12.70 -4.76 -4.21
CA GLY A 105 13.54 -4.76 -5.41
C GLY A 105 13.35 -5.98 -6.31
N ASP A 106 12.22 -6.68 -6.23
CA ASP A 106 11.86 -7.77 -7.15
C ASP A 106 11.10 -7.22 -8.37
N PRO A 107 11.76 -6.95 -9.51
CA PRO A 107 11.09 -6.60 -10.75
C PRO A 107 10.46 -7.84 -11.43
N ASP A 108 10.88 -9.05 -11.05
CA ASP A 108 10.44 -10.29 -11.68
C ASP A 108 9.18 -10.77 -10.95
N ARG A 109 8.02 -10.51 -11.55
CA ARG A 109 6.67 -10.99 -11.17
C ARG A 109 6.55 -12.52 -10.98
N ARG A 110 7.66 -13.26 -10.98
CA ARG A 110 7.77 -14.71 -11.04
C ARG A 110 8.29 -15.37 -9.75
N ARG A 111 9.07 -14.69 -8.91
CA ARG A 111 9.73 -15.31 -7.74
C ARG A 111 8.95 -15.18 -6.44
N CYS A 112 8.32 -14.04 -6.23
CA CYS A 112 7.33 -13.85 -5.18
C CYS A 112 5.93 -14.17 -5.74
N GLY A 113 5.00 -14.70 -4.93
CA GLY A 113 3.69 -15.27 -5.34
C GLY A 113 2.67 -14.33 -6.02
N TRP A 114 3.14 -13.28 -6.70
CA TRP A 114 2.36 -12.26 -7.42
C TRP A 114 1.56 -12.79 -8.61
N ARG A 115 1.95 -13.93 -9.21
CA ARG A 115 1.24 -14.50 -10.36
C ARG A 115 -0.23 -14.81 -10.07
N ASP A 116 -0.57 -15.12 -8.82
CA ASP A 116 -1.93 -15.49 -8.44
C ASP A 116 -2.78 -14.29 -7.95
N CYS A 117 -2.14 -13.18 -7.56
CA CYS A 117 -2.83 -11.95 -7.17
C CYS A 117 -3.06 -10.97 -8.34
N TYR A 118 -2.20 -11.01 -9.37
CA TYR A 118 -2.27 -10.11 -10.51
C TYR A 118 -2.89 -10.79 -11.74
N SER A 119 -4.19 -11.11 -11.65
CA SER A 119 -5.04 -11.14 -12.83
C SER A 119 -5.85 -9.86 -12.83
N PRO A 120 -5.67 -8.93 -13.79
CA PRO A 120 -6.68 -7.93 -14.05
C PRO A 120 -7.96 -8.73 -14.28
N ARG A 121 -8.99 -8.55 -13.45
CA ARG A 121 -10.28 -9.19 -13.69
C ARG A 121 -10.67 -8.82 -15.12
N ARG A 122 -10.63 -9.78 -16.05
CA ARG A 122 -11.30 -9.65 -17.33
C ARG A 122 -12.74 -9.27 -16.99
N ARG A 123 -13.18 -8.09 -17.40
CA ARG A 123 -14.60 -7.73 -17.40
C ARG A 123 -15.32 -8.89 -18.10
N ARG A 124 -16.05 -9.73 -17.34
CA ARG A 124 -17.05 -10.60 -17.94
C ARG A 124 -18.16 -9.66 -18.38
N SER A 125 -18.24 -9.40 -19.67
CA SER A 125 -19.46 -8.92 -20.31
C SER A 125 -20.56 -9.92 -19.96
N ARG A 126 -21.51 -9.49 -19.12
CA ARG A 126 -22.80 -10.17 -18.99
C ARG A 126 -23.56 -9.91 -20.29
N THR A 127 -23.64 -10.92 -21.14
CA THR A 127 -24.70 -11.08 -22.12
C THR A 127 -25.30 -12.44 -21.83
N GLU A 128 -26.49 -12.41 -21.23
CA GLU A 128 -27.63 -13.32 -21.43
C GLU A 128 -28.82 -12.75 -20.65
#